data_AF-A0A2V8SX98-F1
#
_entry.id   AF-A0A2V8SX98-F1
#
_cell.length_a   1.000
_cell.length_b   1.000
_cell.length_c   1.000
_cell.angle_alpha   90.00
_cell.angle_beta   90.00
_cell.angle_gamma   90.00
#
_symmetry.space_group_name_H-M   'P 1'
#
loop_
_entity.id
_entity.type
_entity.pdbx_description
1 polymer ?
#
loop_
_entity_poly.entity_id
_entity_poly.type
_entity_poly.pdbx_seq_one_letter_code
_entity_poly.pdbx_strand_id
1 'polypeptide(L)'
;MEKVACPDFPAGPSIHSERPALASLYAVAGRSICVECGDERTAELFRRYFAGWHVAPLEDAEGVPSDATISVSAARVPPRAPEGFDSFEIAGGGVCRTDGRTYLFESRDSVVRVRGDSQTRVEVWVGDSPRARERAALARLVFNASMTAMRRCGLFELHGAGLVAPGGAGFLFVGPSGSGKSTLATQLA
;
A
#
# COMPACT_ATOMS: atom_id res chain seq x y z
N MET A 1 46.40 22.05 -21.87
CA MET A 1 45.14 21.55 -22.45
C MET A 1 45.26 20.04 -22.50
N GLU A 2 44.83 19.38 -21.43
CA GLU A 2 44.96 17.93 -21.25
C GLU A 2 43.53 17.39 -21.12
N LYS A 3 43.13 16.56 -22.09
CA LYS A 3 41.80 15.93 -22.13
C LYS A 3 41.76 14.83 -21.10
N VAL A 4 41.08 15.07 -19.98
CA VAL A 4 40.73 14.02 -19.02
C VAL A 4 39.66 13.15 -19.67
N ALA A 5 40.00 11.88 -19.92
CA ALA A 5 39.06 10.87 -20.38
C ALA A 5 38.12 10.49 -19.23
N CYS A 6 36.81 10.63 -19.46
CA CYS A 6 35.81 10.01 -18.60
C CYS A 6 35.89 8.49 -18.80
N PRO A 7 35.99 7.67 -17.73
CA PRO A 7 35.90 6.23 -17.88
C PRO A 7 34.46 5.84 -18.19
N ASP A 8 34.32 4.99 -19.22
CA ASP A 8 33.08 4.33 -19.59
C ASP A 8 32.55 3.52 -18.39
N PHE A 9 31.41 3.94 -17.84
CA PHE A 9 30.68 3.11 -16.89
C PHE A 9 30.01 1.99 -17.67
N PRO A 10 30.22 0.70 -17.30
CA PRO A 10 29.50 -0.38 -17.94
C PRO A 10 28.00 -0.19 -17.67
N ALA A 11 27.21 -0.10 -18.73
CA ALA A 11 25.77 -0.20 -18.65
C ALA A 11 25.45 -1.55 -17.99
N GLY A 12 25.08 -1.50 -16.71
CA GLY A 12 24.52 -2.64 -16.01
C GLY A 12 23.29 -3.16 -16.80
N PRO A 13 22.98 -4.46 -16.71
CA PRO A 13 21.89 -5.03 -17.48
C PRO A 13 20.62 -4.22 -17.20
N SER A 14 19.98 -3.73 -18.27
CA SER A 14 18.64 -3.18 -18.20
C SER A 14 17.75 -4.29 -17.65
N ILE A 15 17.41 -4.19 -16.37
CA ILE A 15 16.37 -5.01 -15.77
C ILE A 15 15.08 -4.49 -16.40
N HIS A 16 14.75 -5.03 -17.59
CA HIS A 16 13.38 -5.03 -18.08
C HIS A 16 12.57 -5.73 -17.01
N SER A 17 12.00 -4.94 -16.10
CA SER A 17 10.93 -5.41 -15.25
C SER A 17 9.78 -5.68 -16.20
N GLU A 18 9.64 -6.93 -16.64
CA GLU A 18 8.41 -7.44 -17.23
C GLU A 18 7.33 -7.26 -16.17
N ARG A 19 6.73 -6.06 -16.13
CA ARG A 19 5.56 -5.80 -15.29
C ARG A 19 4.51 -6.83 -15.71
N PRO A 20 3.88 -7.55 -14.77
CA PRO A 20 2.79 -8.47 -15.08
C PRO A 20 1.72 -7.79 -15.94
N ALA A 21 1.03 -8.57 -16.78
CA ALA A 21 0.05 -8.05 -17.76
C ALA A 21 -1.07 -7.16 -17.14
N LEU A 22 -1.32 -7.30 -15.83
CA LEU A 22 -2.27 -6.48 -15.08
C LEU A 22 -1.54 -5.69 -13.99
N ALA A 23 -0.68 -4.75 -14.41
CA ALA A 23 -0.07 -3.76 -13.53
C ALA A 23 -0.74 -2.40 -13.71
N SER A 24 -0.98 -1.67 -12.62
CA SER A 24 -1.49 -0.30 -12.64
C SER A 24 -0.71 0.56 -11.64
N LEU A 25 -0.29 1.74 -12.09
CA LEU A 25 0.45 2.69 -11.26
C LEU A 25 -0.47 3.82 -10.82
N TYR A 26 -0.38 4.23 -9.56
CA TYR A 26 -1.24 5.24 -8.95
C TYR A 26 -0.38 6.32 -8.31
N ALA A 27 -0.76 7.60 -8.48
CA ALA A 27 -0.18 8.71 -7.74
C ALA A 27 -0.99 8.97 -6.46
N VAL A 28 -0.36 8.81 -5.31
CA VAL A 28 -0.98 8.99 -3.98
C VAL A 28 -0.14 9.97 -3.19
N ALA A 29 -0.66 11.17 -2.93
CA ALA A 29 0.00 12.19 -2.10
C ALA A 29 1.48 12.43 -2.44
N GLY A 30 1.82 12.51 -3.74
CA GLY A 30 3.20 12.71 -4.21
C GLY A 30 4.07 11.46 -4.26
N ARG A 31 3.51 10.29 -3.97
CA ARG A 31 4.15 8.97 -4.11
C ARG A 31 3.55 8.16 -5.25
N SER A 32 4.30 7.22 -5.79
CA SER A 32 3.85 6.27 -6.80
C SER A 32 3.68 4.86 -6.22
N ILE A 33 2.48 4.30 -6.30
CA ILE A 33 2.17 2.94 -5.84
C ILE A 33 1.80 2.08 -7.04
N CYS A 34 2.55 1.00 -7.27
CA CYS A 34 2.25 0.00 -8.29
C CYS A 34 1.38 -1.11 -7.69
N VAL A 35 0.34 -1.51 -8.39
CA VAL A 35 -0.46 -2.70 -8.07
C VAL A 35 -0.28 -3.70 -9.21
N GLU A 36 0.31 -4.85 -8.89
CA GLU A 36 0.53 -5.98 -9.79
C GLU A 36 -0.45 -7.09 -9.44
N CYS A 37 -1.31 -7.47 -10.38
CA CYS A 37 -2.31 -8.52 -10.21
C CYS A 37 -2.10 -9.67 -11.20
N GLY A 38 -2.49 -10.88 -10.79
CA GLY A 38 -2.53 -12.06 -11.67
C GLY A 38 -3.85 -12.22 -12.43
N ASP A 39 -4.93 -11.53 -12.01
CA ASP A 39 -6.27 -11.66 -12.58
C ASP A 39 -7.05 -10.33 -12.59
N GLU A 40 -7.98 -10.20 -13.53
CA GLU A 40 -8.77 -8.97 -13.74
C GLU A 40 -9.70 -8.64 -12.58
N ARG A 41 -10.25 -9.67 -11.91
CA ARG A 41 -11.19 -9.47 -10.80
C ARG A 41 -10.48 -8.78 -9.64
N THR A 42 -9.26 -9.20 -9.34
CA THR A 42 -8.45 -8.58 -8.28
C THR A 42 -7.94 -7.20 -8.71
N ALA A 43 -7.53 -7.02 -9.98
CA ALA A 43 -7.17 -5.70 -10.50
C ALA A 43 -8.31 -4.68 -10.39
N GLU A 44 -9.53 -5.07 -10.78
CA GLU A 44 -10.72 -4.23 -10.69
C GLU A 44 -11.10 -3.92 -9.23
N LEU A 45 -10.88 -4.85 -8.31
CA LEU A 45 -11.09 -4.62 -6.89
C LEU A 45 -10.20 -3.48 -6.36
N PHE A 46 -8.89 -3.51 -6.66
CA PHE A 46 -7.97 -2.43 -6.30
C PHE A 46 -8.35 -1.12 -6.97
N ARG A 47 -8.68 -1.14 -8.27
CA ARG A 47 -9.10 0.05 -9.02
C ARG A 47 -10.30 0.73 -8.40
N ARG A 48 -11.34 -0.03 -8.04
CA ARG A 48 -12.54 0.51 -7.38
C ARG A 48 -12.25 1.10 -6.01
N TYR A 49 -11.35 0.47 -5.25
CA TYR A 49 -11.00 0.94 -3.92
C TYR A 49 -10.21 2.26 -3.97
N PHE A 50 -9.24 2.34 -4.86
CA PHE A 50 -8.47 3.56 -5.11
C PHE A 50 -9.36 4.69 -5.66
N ALA A 51 -10.28 4.37 -6.58
CA ALA A 51 -11.27 5.34 -7.07
C ALA A 51 -12.16 5.87 -5.93
N GLY A 52 -12.52 5.02 -4.95
CA GLY A 52 -13.23 5.43 -3.74
C GLY A 52 -12.44 6.37 -2.84
N TRP A 53 -11.13 6.47 -3.02
CA TRP A 53 -10.23 7.45 -2.38
C TRP A 53 -9.88 8.62 -3.30
N HIS A 54 -10.58 8.76 -4.43
CA HIS A 54 -10.28 9.75 -5.47
C HIS A 54 -8.88 9.61 -6.07
N VAL A 55 -8.33 8.40 -6.06
CA VAL A 55 -7.05 8.07 -6.71
C VAL A 55 -7.34 7.34 -8.01
N ALA A 56 -6.95 7.95 -9.13
CA ALA A 56 -7.02 7.35 -10.46
C ALA A 56 -5.68 6.70 -10.84
N PRO A 57 -5.69 5.65 -11.68
CA PRO A 57 -4.46 5.14 -12.28
C PRO A 57 -3.83 6.21 -13.20
N LEU A 58 -2.50 6.19 -13.29
CA LEU A 58 -1.74 7.01 -14.24
C LEU A 58 -1.88 6.42 -15.64
N GLU A 59 -2.30 7.25 -16.60
CA GLU A 59 -2.48 6.83 -18.00
C GLU A 59 -1.14 6.54 -18.69
N ASP A 60 -0.12 7.39 -18.44
CA ASP A 60 1.24 7.23 -18.97
C ASP A 60 2.23 6.83 -17.85
N ALA A 61 2.18 5.56 -17.45
CA ALA A 61 3.00 5.03 -16.36
C ALA A 61 4.35 4.43 -16.81
N GLU A 62 4.71 4.56 -18.09
CA GLU A 62 5.94 4.00 -18.65
C GLU A 62 7.16 4.76 -18.11
N GLY A 63 8.18 4.03 -17.63
CA GLY A 63 9.39 4.61 -17.05
C GLY A 63 9.23 5.27 -15.67
N VAL A 64 8.00 5.42 -15.15
CA VAL A 64 7.78 5.97 -13.81
C VAL A 64 8.17 4.93 -12.74
N PRO A 65 9.13 5.24 -11.84
CA PRO A 65 9.49 4.34 -10.75
C PRO A 65 8.36 4.29 -9.72
N SER A 66 8.16 3.13 -9.10
CA SER A 66 7.21 2.95 -8.00
C SER A 66 7.93 3.08 -6.66
N ASP A 67 7.43 3.96 -5.78
CA ASP A 67 7.88 4.04 -4.38
C ASP A 67 7.47 2.80 -3.57
N ALA A 68 6.35 2.17 -3.92
CA ALA A 68 5.90 0.92 -3.33
C ALA A 68 5.16 0.04 -4.36
N THR A 69 5.22 -1.28 -4.17
CA THR A 69 4.54 -2.26 -5.03
C THR A 69 3.67 -3.19 -4.20
N ILE A 70 2.40 -3.28 -4.54
CA ILE A 70 1.48 -4.31 -4.06
C ILE A 70 1.45 -5.42 -5.10
N SER A 71 1.93 -6.59 -4.74
CA SER A 71 2.01 -7.77 -5.58
C SER A 71 0.98 -8.80 -5.13
N VAL A 72 -0.12 -8.91 -5.86
CA VAL A 72 -1.14 -9.92 -5.61
C VAL A 72 -0.72 -11.23 -6.27
N SER A 73 -0.43 -12.23 -5.44
CA SER A 73 -0.01 -13.54 -5.88
C SER A 73 -1.14 -14.31 -6.53
N ALA A 74 -0.82 -15.01 -7.62
CA ALA A 74 -1.68 -16.04 -8.21
C ALA A 74 -1.67 -17.37 -7.41
N ALA A 75 -0.77 -17.51 -6.43
CA ALA A 75 -0.71 -18.70 -5.60
C ALA A 75 -1.91 -18.78 -4.66
N ARG A 76 -2.54 -19.96 -4.57
CA ARG A 76 -3.76 -20.19 -3.77
C ARG A 76 -3.50 -20.40 -2.28
N VAL A 77 -2.27 -20.80 -1.93
CA VAL A 77 -1.92 -21.08 -0.54
C VAL A 77 -1.07 -19.93 -0.01
N PRO A 78 -1.58 -19.17 0.98
CA PRO A 78 -0.79 -18.13 1.61
C PRO A 78 0.36 -18.72 2.42
N PRO A 79 1.47 -17.97 2.58
CA PRO A 79 2.56 -18.37 3.45
C PRO A 79 2.07 -18.43 4.90
N ARG A 80 2.51 -19.46 5.63
CA ARG A 80 2.31 -19.50 7.08
C ARG A 80 3.24 -18.50 7.76
N ALA A 81 2.79 -17.94 8.88
CA ALA A 81 3.65 -17.16 9.74
C ALA A 81 4.79 -18.03 10.28
N PRO A 82 6.04 -17.53 10.26
CA PRO A 82 7.13 -18.20 10.96
C PRO A 82 6.86 -18.30 12.47
N GLU A 83 7.49 -19.27 13.13
CA GLU A 83 7.44 -19.38 14.58
C GLU A 83 8.12 -18.17 15.25
N GLY A 84 7.67 -17.82 16.45
CA GLY A 84 8.27 -16.73 17.26
C GLY A 84 7.77 -15.32 16.94
N PHE A 85 6.78 -15.15 16.07
CA PHE A 85 6.15 -13.85 15.82
C PHE A 85 5.19 -13.49 16.96
N ASP A 86 5.27 -12.26 17.45
CA ASP A 86 4.24 -11.69 18.31
C ASP A 86 2.94 -11.58 17.52
N SER A 87 1.80 -11.68 18.21
CA SER A 87 0.50 -11.62 17.56
C SER A 87 -0.48 -10.75 18.31
N PHE A 88 -1.29 -9.99 17.58
CA PHE A 88 -2.36 -9.16 18.12
C PHE A 88 -3.53 -9.08 17.14
N GLU A 89 -4.74 -8.88 17.68
CA GLU A 89 -5.93 -8.72 16.87
C GLU A 89 -6.03 -7.33 16.25
N ILE A 90 -6.55 -7.26 15.02
CA ILE A 90 -6.83 -6.00 14.35
C ILE A 90 -8.31 -5.66 14.48
N ALA A 91 -8.60 -4.40 14.79
CA ALA A 91 -9.96 -3.89 14.87
C ALA A 91 -10.73 -4.19 13.57
N GLY A 92 -11.91 -4.81 13.71
CA GLY A 92 -12.71 -5.24 12.57
C GLY A 92 -12.31 -6.60 11.97
N GLY A 93 -11.47 -7.36 12.68
CA GLY A 93 -11.17 -8.77 12.45
C GLY A 93 -9.81 -9.02 11.79
N GLY A 94 -9.28 -10.21 12.04
CA GLY A 94 -7.96 -10.65 11.58
C GLY A 94 -6.90 -10.57 12.67
N VAL A 95 -5.75 -11.17 12.38
CA VAL A 95 -4.60 -11.23 13.29
C VAL A 95 -3.40 -10.65 12.56
N CYS A 96 -2.72 -9.71 13.20
CA CYS A 96 -1.41 -9.28 12.76
C CYS A 96 -0.35 -10.07 13.53
N ARG A 97 0.66 -10.55 12.80
CA ARG A 97 1.84 -11.20 13.34
C ARG A 97 3.09 -10.46 12.91
N THR A 98 4.04 -10.26 13.82
CA THR A 98 5.27 -9.53 13.51
C THR A 98 6.45 -9.92 14.39
N ASP A 99 7.65 -9.77 13.84
CA ASP A 99 8.93 -9.77 14.56
C ASP A 99 9.53 -8.34 14.68
N GLY A 100 8.70 -7.32 14.42
CA GLY A 100 9.07 -5.90 14.32
C GLY A 100 9.60 -5.47 12.94
N ARG A 101 10.05 -6.40 12.10
CA ARG A 101 10.59 -6.12 10.76
C ARG A 101 9.70 -6.64 9.64
N THR A 102 9.16 -7.83 9.83
CA THR A 102 8.24 -8.55 8.97
C THR A 102 6.84 -8.41 9.56
N TYR A 103 5.87 -8.15 8.69
CA TYR A 103 4.47 -8.02 9.07
C TYR A 103 3.65 -9.01 8.27
N LEU A 104 2.80 -9.75 8.96
CA LEU A 104 1.85 -10.68 8.37
C LEU A 104 0.45 -10.36 8.90
N PHE A 105 -0.42 -9.83 8.05
CA PHE A 105 -1.83 -9.68 8.38
C PHE A 105 -2.60 -10.86 7.81
N GLU A 106 -3.23 -11.64 8.67
CA GLU A 106 -4.01 -12.82 8.34
C GLU A 106 -5.50 -12.54 8.59
N SER A 107 -6.34 -12.74 7.58
CA SER A 107 -7.79 -12.62 7.73
C SER A 107 -8.48 -13.56 6.77
N ARG A 108 -9.25 -14.52 7.32
CA ARG A 108 -10.09 -15.46 6.56
C ARG A 108 -9.33 -15.98 5.34
N ASP A 109 -8.29 -16.78 5.61
CA ASP A 109 -7.40 -17.42 4.61
C ASP A 109 -6.74 -16.48 3.57
N SER A 110 -6.88 -15.16 3.73
CA SER A 110 -6.15 -14.16 2.97
C SER A 110 -5.00 -13.61 3.80
N VAL A 111 -3.90 -13.25 3.13
CA VAL A 111 -2.69 -12.76 3.79
C VAL A 111 -2.15 -11.52 3.09
N VAL A 112 -1.75 -10.53 3.88
CA VAL A 112 -0.86 -9.45 3.45
C VAL A 112 0.47 -9.65 4.15
N ARG A 113 1.56 -9.71 3.39
CA ARG A 113 2.91 -9.85 3.93
C ARG A 113 3.79 -8.70 3.48
N VAL A 114 4.62 -8.24 4.40
CA VAL A 114 5.82 -7.46 4.10
C VAL A 114 6.99 -8.09 4.79
N ARG A 115 8.06 -8.33 4.05
CA ARG A 115 9.33 -8.82 4.61
C ARG A 115 10.21 -7.65 5.01
N GLY A 116 11.01 -7.84 6.07
CA GLY A 116 11.94 -6.80 6.54
C GLY A 116 13.01 -6.38 5.53
N ASP A 117 13.40 -7.28 4.63
CA ASP A 117 14.42 -7.07 3.59
C ASP A 117 13.89 -6.32 2.36
N SER A 118 12.60 -6.45 2.06
CA SER A 118 11.94 -5.74 0.96
C SER A 118 11.28 -4.47 1.49
N GLN A 119 11.98 -3.34 1.38
CA GLN A 119 11.49 -2.08 1.94
C GLN A 119 10.21 -1.57 1.28
N THR A 120 9.86 -2.01 0.08
CA THR A 120 8.78 -1.39 -0.71
C THR A 120 7.80 -2.38 -1.34
N ARG A 121 7.99 -3.70 -1.19
CA ARG A 121 7.06 -4.71 -1.74
C ARG A 121 6.11 -5.26 -0.67
N VAL A 122 4.82 -5.21 -0.97
CA VAL A 122 3.73 -5.81 -0.20
C VAL A 122 3.20 -6.98 -1.00
N GLU A 123 3.22 -8.18 -0.43
CA GLU A 123 2.70 -9.37 -1.08
C GLU A 123 1.29 -9.67 -0.55
N VAL A 124 0.37 -10.03 -1.45
CA VAL A 124 -1.03 -10.27 -1.10
C VAL A 124 -1.45 -11.64 -1.63
N TRP A 125 -2.09 -12.44 -0.79
CA TRP A 125 -2.78 -13.68 -1.16
C TRP A 125 -4.25 -13.52 -0.83
N VAL A 126 -5.10 -13.77 -1.81
CA VAL A 126 -6.55 -13.75 -1.61
C VAL A 126 -7.02 -15.18 -1.36
N GLY A 127 -7.63 -15.41 -0.20
CA GLY A 127 -8.15 -16.72 0.18
C GLY A 127 -9.26 -17.22 -0.74
N ASP A 128 -9.39 -18.53 -0.87
CA ASP A 128 -10.40 -19.19 -1.71
C ASP A 128 -11.70 -19.50 -0.98
N SER A 129 -11.73 -19.40 0.36
CA SER A 129 -12.95 -19.69 1.11
C SER A 129 -14.09 -18.71 0.77
N PRO A 130 -15.37 -19.13 0.85
CA PRO A 130 -16.50 -18.22 0.66
C PRO A 130 -16.43 -16.97 1.54
N ARG A 131 -15.91 -17.12 2.77
CA ARG A 131 -15.76 -16.02 3.74
C ARG A 131 -14.65 -15.04 3.37
N ALA A 132 -13.58 -15.51 2.73
CA ALA A 132 -12.50 -14.67 2.17
C ALA A 132 -13.00 -13.82 1.00
N ARG A 133 -13.93 -14.38 0.22
CA ARG A 133 -14.52 -13.75 -0.97
C ARG A 133 -15.68 -12.80 -0.66
N GLU A 134 -16.12 -12.71 0.59
CA GLU A 134 -17.10 -11.72 1.03
C GLU A 134 -16.58 -10.29 0.80
N ARG A 135 -17.47 -9.39 0.35
CA ARG A 135 -17.12 -8.01 0.00
C ARG A 135 -16.39 -7.27 1.13
N ALA A 136 -16.83 -7.46 2.38
CA ALA A 136 -16.20 -6.82 3.53
C ALA A 136 -14.78 -7.34 3.79
N ALA A 137 -14.55 -8.65 3.59
CA ALA A 137 -13.23 -9.25 3.75
C ALA A 137 -12.26 -8.76 2.66
N LEU A 138 -12.72 -8.72 1.41
CA LEU A 138 -11.93 -8.19 0.29
C LEU A 138 -11.59 -6.70 0.47
N ALA A 139 -12.55 -5.88 0.90
CA ALA A 139 -12.31 -4.47 1.18
C ALA A 139 -11.26 -4.29 2.30
N ARG A 140 -11.35 -5.09 3.36
CA ARG A 140 -10.36 -5.11 4.45
C ARG A 140 -8.98 -5.52 3.95
N LEU A 141 -8.91 -6.53 3.09
CA LEU A 141 -7.66 -7.01 2.52
C LEU A 141 -6.97 -5.91 1.70
N VAL A 142 -7.69 -5.28 0.78
CA VAL A 142 -7.18 -4.17 -0.03
C VAL A 142 -6.77 -3.01 0.85
N PHE A 143 -7.60 -2.61 1.80
CA PHE A 143 -7.26 -1.56 2.76
C PHE A 143 -5.93 -1.83 3.45
N ASN A 144 -5.75 -3.03 4.03
CA ASN A 144 -4.52 -3.36 4.75
C ASN A 144 -3.31 -3.42 3.80
N ALA A 145 -3.47 -3.96 2.58
CA ALA A 145 -2.40 -3.99 1.59
C ALA A 145 -1.97 -2.57 1.18
N SER A 146 -2.94 -1.71 0.88
CA SER A 146 -2.70 -0.32 0.48
C SER A 146 -2.10 0.52 1.59
N MET A 147 -2.62 0.42 2.81
CA MET A 147 -2.06 1.14 3.97
C MET A 147 -0.66 0.68 4.30
N THR A 148 -0.40 -0.61 4.17
CA THR A 148 0.94 -1.16 4.34
C THR A 148 1.90 -0.63 3.28
N ALA A 149 1.48 -0.58 2.01
CA ALA A 149 2.29 -0.01 0.92
C ALA A 149 2.56 1.49 1.11
N MET A 150 1.53 2.24 1.50
CA MET A 150 1.64 3.67 1.83
C MET A 150 2.66 3.92 2.94
N ARG A 151 2.60 3.15 4.04
CA ARG A 151 3.59 3.27 5.14
C ARG A 151 5.01 2.99 4.66
N ARG A 152 5.19 2.06 3.72
CA ARG A 152 6.51 1.74 3.16
C ARG A 152 7.09 2.87 2.30
N CYS A 153 6.26 3.71 1.70
CA CYS A 153 6.70 4.93 1.02
C CYS A 153 6.56 6.22 1.87
N GLY A 154 6.46 6.07 3.19
CA GLY A 154 6.47 7.18 4.13
C GLY A 154 5.13 7.92 4.27
N LEU A 155 4.03 7.34 3.78
CA LEU A 155 2.68 7.85 3.96
C LEU A 155 2.00 7.14 5.14
N PHE A 156 1.54 7.92 6.10
CA PHE A 156 0.92 7.40 7.32
C PHE A 156 -0.51 7.91 7.46
N GLU A 157 -1.40 7.01 7.89
CA GLU A 157 -2.77 7.36 8.24
C GLU A 157 -2.78 8.09 9.59
N LEU A 158 -3.48 9.21 9.66
CA LEU A 158 -3.65 9.99 10.89
C LEU A 158 -5.13 10.09 11.24
N HIS A 159 -5.47 9.79 12.49
CA HIS A 159 -6.80 10.02 13.01
C HIS A 159 -6.90 11.46 13.55
N GLY A 160 -7.27 12.39 12.67
CA GLY A 160 -7.29 13.82 12.96
C GLY A 160 -8.36 14.58 12.18
N ALA A 161 -8.36 15.90 12.35
CA ALA A 161 -9.10 16.84 11.49
C ALA A 161 -8.12 17.81 10.84
N GLY A 162 -8.29 18.09 9.55
CA GLY A 162 -7.45 19.01 8.79
C GLY A 162 -8.23 20.26 8.39
N LEU A 163 -7.54 21.40 8.36
CA LEU A 163 -8.05 22.67 7.83
C LEU A 163 -7.00 23.27 6.89
N VAL A 164 -7.43 23.83 5.77
CA VAL A 164 -6.57 24.62 4.89
C VAL A 164 -7.11 26.04 4.86
N ALA A 165 -6.33 26.99 5.36
CA ALA A 165 -6.68 28.40 5.32
C ALA A 165 -6.66 28.93 3.88
N PRO A 166 -7.38 30.03 3.56
CA PRO A 166 -7.41 30.61 2.21
C PRO A 166 -6.04 30.95 1.61
N GLY A 167 -5.06 31.27 2.47
CA GLY A 167 -3.66 31.50 2.06
C GLY A 167 -2.85 30.23 1.79
N GLY A 168 -3.46 29.05 1.84
CA GLY A 168 -2.82 27.74 1.62
C GLY A 168 -2.17 27.11 2.84
N ALA A 169 -2.17 27.78 4.00
CA ALA A 169 -1.62 27.22 5.24
C ALA A 169 -2.48 26.06 5.75
N GLY A 170 -1.88 24.92 6.04
CA GLY A 170 -2.55 23.73 6.57
C GLY A 170 -2.41 23.58 8.08
N PHE A 171 -3.49 23.21 8.76
CA PHE A 171 -3.53 22.89 10.18
C PHE A 171 -4.03 21.46 10.37
N LEU A 172 -3.39 20.71 11.27
CA LEU A 172 -3.81 19.36 11.65
C LEU A 172 -4.10 19.32 13.15
N PHE A 173 -5.32 18.94 13.49
CA PHE A 173 -5.76 18.74 14.87
C PHE A 173 -5.72 17.24 15.20
N VAL A 174 -4.86 16.87 16.15
CA VAL A 174 -4.71 15.49 16.63
C VAL A 174 -5.11 15.43 18.11
N GLY A 175 -5.83 14.38 18.48
CA GLY A 175 -6.31 14.19 19.83
C GLY A 175 -7.28 13.00 19.93
N PRO A 176 -7.57 12.51 21.14
CA PRO A 176 -8.51 11.41 21.35
C PRO A 176 -9.90 11.66 20.75
N SER A 177 -10.68 10.60 20.57
CA SER A 177 -12.10 10.77 20.24
C SER A 177 -12.80 11.62 21.31
N GLY A 178 -13.70 12.52 20.89
CA GLY A 178 -14.37 13.47 21.79
C GLY A 178 -13.58 14.73 22.15
N SER A 179 -12.33 14.88 21.73
CA SER A 179 -11.51 16.07 22.05
C SER A 179 -11.88 17.34 21.26
N GLY A 180 -13.01 17.36 20.54
CA GLY A 180 -13.47 18.51 19.78
C GLY A 180 -12.76 18.78 18.43
N LYS A 181 -11.93 17.86 17.91
CA LYS A 181 -11.19 18.04 16.63
C LYS A 181 -12.07 18.53 15.48
N SER A 182 -13.19 17.82 15.25
CA SER A 182 -14.13 18.14 14.18
C SER A 182 -14.82 19.48 14.41
N THR A 183 -15.26 19.75 15.65
CA THR A 183 -15.88 21.02 16.03
C THR A 183 -14.96 22.20 15.77
N LEU A 184 -13.69 22.09 16.18
CA LEU A 184 -12.71 23.14 15.99
C LEU A 184 -12.37 23.34 14.51
N ALA A 185 -12.15 22.27 13.76
CA ALA A 185 -11.88 22.36 12.32
C ALA A 185 -13.04 23.03 11.56
N THR A 186 -14.30 22.73 11.91
CA THR A 186 -15.48 23.35 11.29
C THR A 186 -15.69 24.80 11.70
N GLN A 187 -15.38 25.19 12.94
CA GLN A 187 -15.48 26.59 13.38
C GLN A 187 -14.44 27.51 12.74
N LEU A 188 -13.32 26.94 12.27
CA LEU A 188 -12.22 27.66 11.66
C LEU A 188 -12.24 27.61 10.11
N ALA A 189 -13.16 26.85 9.52
CA ALA A 189 -13.31 26.68 8.07
C ALA A 189 -14.18 27.75 7.43
#